data_AF-A0A4R6RIA2-F1
#
_entry.id   AF-A0A4R6RIA2-F1
#
_cell.length_a   1.000
_cell.length_b   1.000
_cell.length_c   1.000
_cell.angle_alpha   90.00
_cell.angle_beta   90.00
_cell.angle_gamma   90.00
#
_symmetry.space_group_name_H-M   'P 1'
#
loop_
_entity.id
_entity.type
_entity.pdbx_description
1 polymer ?
#
loop_
_entity_poly.entity_id
_entity_poly.type
_entity_poly.pdbx_seq_one_letter_code
_entity_poly.pdbx_strand_id
1 'polypeptide(L)'
;MRFTLIALPLALATSLAIADGLPPPSRTVFKCEDGKITYYSDSPCLGAKKLDVTPTRGMNKSTGRELVGTDVAREQRHEQLADGIKPLTGMSPQQLDQFGRRTQLSGEAQQACRKLDQALPMAEQAERAAQGTSELQATQLRLLRLRQQFRDLRCQ
;
A
#
# COMPACT_ATOMS: atom_id res chain seq x y z
N MET A 1 60.85 -15.89 -27.63
CA MET A 1 60.90 -15.60 -26.18
C MET A 1 59.49 -15.71 -25.63
N ARG A 2 59.26 -16.63 -24.68
CA ARG A 2 57.94 -16.95 -24.11
C ARG A 2 57.70 -16.05 -22.89
N PHE A 3 56.72 -15.16 -22.95
CA PHE A 3 56.24 -14.42 -21.79
C PHE A 3 54.91 -15.03 -21.32
N THR A 4 55.01 -15.86 -20.28
CA THR A 4 53.88 -16.31 -19.47
C THR A 4 53.46 -15.16 -18.55
N LEU A 5 52.31 -14.53 -18.84
CA LEU A 5 51.66 -13.60 -17.92
C LEU A 5 50.61 -14.36 -17.10
N ILE A 6 50.84 -14.33 -15.79
CA ILE A 6 50.07 -14.97 -14.73
C ILE A 6 48.71 -14.30 -14.62
N ALA A 7 47.64 -15.09 -14.71
CA ALA A 7 46.27 -14.68 -14.50
C ALA A 7 46.02 -14.41 -13.00
N LEU A 8 45.61 -13.18 -12.67
CA LEU A 8 45.15 -12.78 -11.35
C LEU A 8 43.60 -12.74 -11.38
N PRO A 9 42.89 -13.63 -10.66
CA PRO A 9 41.43 -13.56 -10.63
C PRO A 9 41.02 -12.46 -9.65
N LEU A 10 40.53 -11.35 -10.20
CA LEU A 10 39.87 -10.27 -9.46
C LEU A 10 38.50 -10.78 -9.01
N ALA A 11 38.43 -11.35 -7.81
CA ALA A 11 37.17 -11.75 -7.18
C ALA A 11 36.38 -10.50 -6.78
N LEU A 12 35.57 -9.97 -7.70
CA LEU A 12 34.51 -9.03 -7.36
C LEU A 12 33.44 -9.77 -6.54
N ALA A 13 33.51 -9.67 -5.23
CA ALA A 13 32.40 -10.00 -4.35
C ALA A 13 31.28 -8.98 -4.58
N THR A 14 30.33 -9.31 -5.46
CA THR A 14 29.06 -8.59 -5.57
C THR A 14 28.22 -8.90 -4.34
N SER A 15 28.24 -8.00 -3.36
CA SER A 15 27.31 -8.00 -2.24
C SER A 15 25.90 -7.76 -2.78
N LEU A 16 25.16 -8.84 -3.03
CA LEU A 16 23.70 -8.79 -3.18
C LEU A 16 23.12 -8.39 -1.83
N ALA A 17 22.90 -7.09 -1.64
CA ALA A 17 22.06 -6.60 -0.55
C ALA A 17 20.63 -7.09 -0.81
N ILE A 18 20.26 -8.19 -0.14
CA ILE A 18 18.87 -8.62 -0.03
C ILE A 18 18.20 -7.56 0.84
N ALA A 19 17.51 -6.63 0.19
CA ALA A 19 16.60 -5.73 0.87
C ALA A 19 15.45 -6.58 1.40
N ASP A 20 15.48 -6.89 2.70
CA ASP A 20 14.36 -7.47 3.43
C ASP A 20 13.15 -6.55 3.26
N GLY A 21 12.29 -6.89 2.30
CA GLY A 21 10.90 -7.32 2.53
C GLY A 21 9.97 -6.42 3.35
N LEU A 22 10.35 -5.21 3.73
CA LEU A 22 9.42 -4.29 4.38
C LEU A 22 8.47 -3.74 3.30
N PRO A 23 7.16 -3.99 3.42
CA PRO A 23 6.20 -3.44 2.48
C PRO A 23 6.31 -1.90 2.53
N PRO A 24 6.15 -1.23 1.38
CA PRO A 24 6.18 0.23 1.34
C PRO A 24 5.19 0.82 2.36
N PRO A 25 5.57 1.91 3.05
CA PRO A 25 5.01 2.29 4.34
C PRO A 25 3.62 2.93 4.29
N SER A 26 3.10 3.24 3.10
CA SER A 26 1.72 3.66 2.86
C SER A 26 0.92 2.49 2.28
N ARG A 27 0.46 1.58 3.16
CA ARG A 27 -0.46 0.52 2.77
C ARG A 27 -1.68 0.47 3.69
N THR A 28 -2.79 0.07 3.08
CA THR A 28 -3.98 -0.36 3.83
C THR A 28 -3.61 -1.59 4.66
N VAL A 29 -3.76 -1.48 5.97
CA VAL A 29 -3.59 -2.57 6.95
C VAL A 29 -4.96 -2.93 7.52
N PHE A 30 -5.20 -4.20 7.77
CA PHE A 30 -6.43 -4.69 8.38
C PHE A 30 -6.16 -5.10 9.83
N LYS A 31 -6.94 -4.55 10.76
CA LYS A 31 -6.99 -5.03 12.14
C LYS A 31 -7.98 -6.19 12.21
N CYS A 32 -7.46 -7.37 12.50
CA CYS A 32 -8.21 -8.62 12.64
C CYS A 32 -8.34 -8.99 14.11
N GLU A 33 -9.52 -9.47 14.51
CA GLU A 33 -9.81 -9.92 15.88
C GLU A 33 -10.30 -11.37 15.81
N ASP A 34 -9.42 -12.32 16.10
CA ASP A 34 -9.76 -13.75 16.18
C ASP A 34 -9.88 -14.14 17.67
N GLY A 35 -11.12 -14.17 18.17
CA GLY A 35 -11.41 -14.43 19.58
C GLY A 35 -10.86 -13.35 20.51
N LYS A 36 -9.79 -13.65 21.26
CA LYS A 36 -9.11 -12.71 22.16
C LYS A 36 -7.80 -12.15 21.59
N ILE A 37 -7.39 -12.57 20.39
CA ILE A 37 -6.12 -12.17 19.79
C ILE A 37 -6.40 -11.13 18.70
N THR A 38 -5.81 -9.95 18.85
CA THR A 38 -5.80 -8.92 17.81
C THR A 38 -4.48 -8.99 17.04
N TYR A 39 -4.53 -9.06 15.72
CA TYR A 39 -3.35 -8.96 14.86
C TYR A 39 -3.60 -8.00 13.70
N TYR A 40 -2.51 -7.49 13.14
CA TYR A 40 -2.51 -6.59 11.99
C TYR A 40 -1.97 -7.33 10.79
N SER A 41 -2.74 -7.37 9.71
CA SER A 41 -2.37 -8.05 8.47
C SER A 41 -2.51 -7.12 7.27
N ASP A 42 -1.71 -7.34 6.25
CA ASP A 42 -1.88 -6.73 4.92
C ASP A 42 -2.98 -7.44 4.09
N SER A 43 -3.52 -8.55 4.60
CA SER A 43 -4.61 -9.32 4.01
C SER A 43 -5.96 -9.00 4.63
N PRO A 44 -7.03 -8.84 3.83
CA PRO A 44 -8.39 -8.73 4.35
C PRO A 44 -8.79 -9.97 5.17
N CYS A 45 -9.36 -9.75 6.37
CA CYS A 45 -9.92 -10.78 7.24
C CYS A 45 -11.41 -10.49 7.53
N LEU A 46 -12.12 -11.46 8.11
CA LEU A 46 -13.55 -11.33 8.40
C LEU A 46 -13.78 -10.28 9.52
N GLY A 47 -14.70 -9.33 9.30
CA GLY A 47 -14.99 -8.28 10.27
C GLY A 47 -13.85 -7.29 10.52
N ALA A 48 -12.85 -7.25 9.63
CA ALA A 48 -11.67 -6.41 9.80
C ALA A 48 -11.98 -4.92 9.74
N LYS A 49 -11.34 -4.16 10.63
CA LYS A 49 -11.27 -2.70 10.51
C LYS A 49 -10.12 -2.32 9.57
N LYS A 50 -10.47 -1.60 8.50
CA LYS A 50 -9.50 -1.01 7.57
C LYS A 50 -8.76 0.12 8.27
N LEU A 51 -7.44 0.07 8.27
CA LEU A 51 -6.55 1.11 8.78
C LEU A 51 -5.71 1.63 7.61
N ASP A 52 -5.75 2.94 7.39
CA ASP A 52 -4.82 3.61 6.49
C ASP A 52 -3.64 4.11 7.32
N VAL A 53 -2.45 3.57 7.04
CA VAL A 53 -1.25 3.87 7.82
C VAL A 53 -0.41 4.88 7.04
N THR A 54 -0.29 6.08 7.59
CA THR A 54 0.64 7.10 7.10
C THR A 54 1.87 7.13 8.00
N PRO A 55 3.10 7.25 7.45
CA PRO A 55 4.31 7.41 8.26
C PRO A 55 4.18 8.55 9.28
N THR A 56 4.67 8.33 10.50
CA THR A 56 4.62 9.35 11.55
C THR A 56 5.51 10.54 11.20
N ARG A 57 4.93 11.74 11.18
CA ARG A 57 5.64 13.01 10.98
C ARG A 57 5.96 13.64 12.35
N GLY A 58 6.75 12.93 13.15
CA GLY A 58 7.12 13.36 14.51
C GLY A 58 8.18 14.46 14.56
N MET A 59 8.69 14.74 15.77
CA MET A 59 9.70 15.78 16.05
C MET A 59 11.01 15.52 15.27
N ASN A 60 11.15 16.15 14.11
CA ASN A 60 12.29 16.00 13.21
C ASN A 60 13.34 17.12 13.36
N LYS A 61 13.10 18.10 14.24
CA LYS A 61 14.03 19.20 14.55
C LYS A 61 14.33 19.24 16.05
N SER A 62 15.50 18.74 16.45
CA SER A 62 15.98 18.83 17.83
C SER A 62 17.27 19.64 18.00
N THR A 63 18.04 19.88 16.92
CA THR A 63 19.38 20.49 16.99
C THR A 63 19.73 21.39 15.79
N GLY A 64 18.74 22.06 15.18
CA GLY A 64 18.95 22.95 14.02
C GLY A 64 19.15 22.24 12.68
N ARG A 65 19.27 20.91 12.68
CA ARG A 65 19.22 20.06 11.48
C ARG A 65 17.90 19.32 11.43
N GLU A 66 17.30 19.26 10.25
CA GLU A 66 16.09 18.47 10.01
C GLU A 66 16.48 17.04 9.64
N LEU A 67 16.06 16.07 10.45
CA LEU A 67 16.27 14.65 10.18
C LEU A 67 14.96 14.05 9.69
N VAL A 68 14.78 14.01 8.37
CA VAL A 68 13.63 13.37 7.73
C VAL A 68 14.02 11.94 7.34
N GLY A 69 13.25 10.96 7.83
CA GLY A 69 13.39 9.57 7.38
C GLY A 69 13.09 9.42 5.88
N THR A 70 13.68 8.41 5.23
CA THR A 70 13.51 8.17 3.78
C THR A 70 12.05 8.04 3.35
N ASP A 71 11.24 7.43 4.21
CA ASP A 71 9.82 7.17 3.96
C ASP A 71 9.00 8.46 3.97
N VAL A 72 9.22 9.30 4.98
CA VAL A 72 8.57 10.62 5.08
C VAL A 72 9.04 11.52 3.93
N ALA A 73 10.32 11.49 3.59
CA ALA A 73 10.85 12.27 2.48
C ALA A 73 10.26 11.83 1.13
N ARG A 74 10.02 10.53 0.94
CA ARG A 74 9.34 10.01 -0.27
C ARG A 74 7.90 10.50 -0.33
N GLU A 75 7.15 10.39 0.76
CA GLU A 75 5.76 10.83 0.83
C GLU A 75 5.65 12.34 0.55
N GLN A 76 6.51 13.16 1.16
CA GLN A 76 6.54 14.61 0.91
C GLN A 76 6.79 14.95 -0.56
N ARG A 77 7.69 14.23 -1.24
CA ARG A 77 7.94 14.46 -2.68
C ARG A 77 6.72 14.09 -3.52
N HIS A 78 6.02 13.02 -3.18
CA HIS A 78 4.79 12.62 -3.88
C HIS A 78 3.68 13.67 -3.69
N GLU A 79 3.50 14.19 -2.47
CA GLU A 79 2.56 15.26 -2.18
C GLU A 79 2.87 16.53 -2.98
N GLN A 80 4.13 17.00 -2.95
CA GLN A 80 4.56 18.18 -3.69
C GLN A 80 4.33 18.04 -5.20
N LEU A 81 4.63 16.86 -5.76
CA LEU A 81 4.38 16.59 -7.18
C LEU A 81 2.87 16.66 -7.48
N ALA A 82 2.05 16.01 -6.67
CA ALA A 82 0.61 15.99 -6.84
C ALA A 82 0.01 17.39 -6.75
N ASP A 83 0.42 18.20 -5.76
CA ASP A 83 -0.04 19.58 -5.61
C ASP A 83 0.36 20.45 -6.80
N GLY A 84 1.56 20.26 -7.35
CA GLY A 84 2.04 20.99 -8.52
C GLY A 84 1.24 20.69 -9.80
N ILE A 85 0.77 19.45 -9.98
CA ILE A 85 0.00 19.06 -11.18
C ILE A 85 -1.52 19.01 -10.95
N LYS A 86 -1.99 19.26 -9.73
CA LYS A 86 -3.41 19.27 -9.37
C LYS A 86 -4.25 20.23 -10.22
N PRO A 87 -3.79 21.44 -10.60
CA PRO A 87 -4.57 22.32 -11.48
C PRO A 87 -4.82 21.74 -12.88
N LEU A 88 -3.95 20.85 -13.34
CA LEU A 88 -4.05 20.21 -14.66
C LEU A 88 -4.85 18.91 -14.60
N THR A 89 -4.71 18.15 -13.52
CA THR A 89 -5.28 16.79 -13.40
C THR A 89 -6.56 16.74 -12.56
N GLY A 90 -6.75 17.70 -11.66
CA GLY A 90 -7.80 17.67 -10.63
C GLY A 90 -7.60 16.60 -9.55
N MET A 91 -6.51 15.82 -9.60
CA MET A 91 -6.30 14.67 -8.72
C MET A 91 -5.67 15.06 -7.38
N SER A 92 -6.07 14.38 -6.31
CA SER A 92 -5.34 14.39 -5.03
C SER A 92 -4.07 13.53 -5.10
N PRO A 93 -3.12 13.66 -4.16
CA PRO A 93 -1.94 12.79 -4.12
C PRO A 93 -2.27 11.29 -4.15
N GLN A 94 -3.27 10.87 -3.37
CA GLN A 94 -3.73 9.48 -3.31
C GLN A 94 -4.34 9.01 -4.64
N GLN A 95 -5.14 9.87 -5.29
CA GLN A 95 -5.74 9.56 -6.59
C GLN A 95 -4.68 9.47 -7.69
N LEU A 96 -3.68 10.35 -7.66
CA LEU A 96 -2.59 10.35 -8.62
C LEU A 96 -1.71 9.11 -8.48
N ASP A 97 -1.38 8.74 -7.24
CA ASP A 97 -0.61 7.55 -6.92
C ASP A 97 -1.36 6.26 -7.33
N GLN A 98 -2.65 6.17 -7.01
CA GLN A 98 -3.52 5.09 -7.46
C GLN A 98 -3.63 5.03 -8.99
N PHE A 99 -3.77 6.19 -9.64
CA PHE A 99 -3.78 6.27 -11.11
C PHE A 99 -2.47 5.74 -11.70
N GLY A 100 -1.32 6.18 -11.18
CA GLY A 100 0.00 5.73 -11.63
C GLY A 100 0.27 4.25 -11.43
N ARG A 101 -0.30 3.63 -10.38
CA ARG A 101 -0.26 2.17 -10.22
C ARG A 101 -1.14 1.46 -11.23
N ARG A 102 -2.36 1.96 -11.45
CA ARG A 102 -3.37 1.31 -12.29
C ARG A 102 -3.11 1.42 -13.79
N THR A 103 -2.35 2.41 -14.23
CA THR A 103 -1.93 2.52 -15.65
C THR A 103 -1.12 1.30 -16.12
N GLN A 104 -0.50 0.56 -15.20
CA GLN A 104 0.25 -0.67 -15.49
C GLN A 104 -0.65 -1.91 -15.61
N LEU A 105 -1.92 -1.82 -15.22
CA LEU A 105 -2.87 -2.93 -15.27
C LEU A 105 -3.51 -3.06 -16.67
N SER A 106 -4.01 -4.26 -17.00
CA SER A 106 -4.80 -4.47 -18.21
C SER A 106 -6.09 -3.62 -18.19
N GLY A 107 -6.63 -3.29 -19.37
CA GLY A 107 -7.86 -2.51 -19.47
C GLY A 107 -9.05 -3.15 -18.75
N GLU A 108 -9.14 -4.49 -18.78
CA GLU A 108 -10.14 -5.25 -18.02
C GLU A 108 -9.96 -5.10 -16.51
N ALA A 109 -8.73 -5.24 -16.00
CA ALA A 109 -8.43 -5.07 -14.59
C ALA A 109 -8.73 -3.63 -14.13
N GLN A 110 -8.40 -2.62 -14.94
CA GLN A 110 -8.74 -1.21 -14.64
C GLN A 110 -10.26 -1.00 -14.52
N GLN A 111 -11.05 -1.58 -15.43
CA GLN A 111 -12.51 -1.50 -15.36
C GLN A 111 -13.07 -2.22 -14.14
N ALA A 112 -12.55 -3.40 -13.81
CA ALA A 112 -12.92 -4.13 -12.61
C ALA A 112 -12.61 -3.32 -11.34
N CYS A 113 -11.44 -2.69 -11.27
CA CYS A 113 -11.08 -1.81 -10.16
C CYS A 113 -12.06 -0.64 -10.00
N ARG A 114 -12.47 0.02 -11.09
CA ARG A 114 -13.46 1.11 -11.04
C ARG A 114 -14.81 0.65 -10.47
N LYS A 115 -15.25 -0.57 -10.82
CA LYS A 115 -16.47 -1.16 -10.26
C LYS A 115 -16.31 -1.44 -8.76
N LEU A 116 -15.16 -1.95 -8.36
CA LEU A 116 -14.87 -2.25 -6.95
C LEU A 116 -14.75 -0.96 -6.10
N ASP A 117 -14.19 0.13 -6.65
CA ASP A 117 -14.12 1.43 -5.97
C ASP A 117 -15.51 1.97 -5.60
N GLN A 118 -16.53 1.69 -6.42
CA GLN A 118 -17.90 2.08 -6.15
C GLN A 118 -18.57 1.12 -5.16
N ALA A 119 -18.30 -0.19 -5.29
CA ALA A 119 -18.95 -1.21 -4.47
C ALA A 119 -18.42 -1.28 -3.02
N LEU A 120 -17.11 -1.08 -2.82
CA LEU A 120 -16.46 -1.22 -1.52
C LEU A 120 -17.01 -0.23 -0.47
N PRO A 121 -17.10 1.09 -0.72
CA PRO A 121 -17.65 2.03 0.26
C PRO A 121 -19.08 1.69 0.65
N MET A 122 -19.91 1.25 -0.31
CA MET A 122 -21.29 0.83 -0.02
C MET A 122 -21.34 -0.42 0.84
N ALA A 123 -20.48 -1.42 0.56
CA ALA A 123 -20.38 -2.62 1.38
C ALA A 123 -19.86 -2.34 2.80
N GLU A 124 -18.91 -1.40 2.95
CA GLU A 124 -18.40 -0.95 4.25
C GLU A 124 -19.44 -0.18 5.06
N GLN A 125 -20.32 0.57 4.40
CA GLN A 125 -21.46 1.22 5.04
C GLN A 125 -22.51 0.20 5.45
N ALA A 126 -22.82 -0.78 4.59
CA ALA A 126 -23.74 -1.86 4.90
C ALA A 126 -23.28 -2.69 6.11
N GLU A 127 -21.99 -3.02 6.20
CA GLU A 127 -21.43 -3.72 7.36
C GLU A 127 -21.60 -2.90 8.65
N ARG A 128 -21.31 -1.60 8.61
CA ARG A 128 -21.53 -0.69 9.75
C ARG A 128 -22.99 -0.63 10.17
N ALA A 129 -23.92 -0.62 9.21
CA ALA A 129 -25.35 -0.59 9.48
C ALA A 129 -25.89 -1.93 10.03
N ALA A 130 -25.30 -3.06 9.62
CA ALA A 130 -25.68 -4.39 10.07
C ALA A 130 -25.09 -4.78 11.45
N GLN A 131 -24.36 -3.89 12.12
CA GLN A 131 -23.79 -4.19 13.43
C GLN A 131 -24.89 -4.51 14.45
N GLY A 132 -24.76 -5.65 15.13
CA GLY A 132 -25.74 -6.11 16.12
C GLY A 132 -26.97 -6.81 15.52
N THR A 133 -27.05 -6.97 14.20
CA THR A 133 -28.13 -7.73 13.54
C THR A 133 -27.69 -9.15 13.18
N SER A 134 -28.66 -10.02 12.91
CA SER A 134 -28.38 -11.38 12.41
C SER A 134 -27.75 -11.41 11.01
N GLU A 135 -27.86 -10.32 10.25
CA GLU A 135 -27.33 -10.20 8.89
C GLU A 135 -25.84 -9.81 8.84
N LEU A 136 -25.24 -9.49 10.00
CA LEU A 136 -23.85 -9.04 10.09
C LEU A 136 -22.88 -10.02 9.43
N GLN A 137 -23.01 -11.32 9.71
CA GLN A 137 -22.07 -12.32 9.21
C GLN A 137 -22.14 -12.45 7.68
N ALA A 138 -23.34 -12.44 7.11
CA ALA A 138 -23.52 -12.47 5.66
C ALA A 138 -22.94 -11.20 4.99
N THR A 139 -23.12 -10.04 5.63
CA THR A 139 -22.59 -8.76 5.15
C THR A 139 -21.07 -8.72 5.20
N GLN A 140 -20.46 -9.22 6.29
CA GLN A 140 -19.01 -9.33 6.44
C GLN A 140 -18.38 -10.27 5.41
N LEU A 141 -19.01 -11.42 5.13
CA LEU A 141 -18.54 -12.34 4.08
C LEU A 141 -18.56 -11.70 2.69
N ARG A 142 -19.61 -10.92 2.40
CA ARG A 142 -19.69 -10.16 1.14
C ARG A 142 -18.59 -9.11 1.04
N LEU A 143 -18.36 -8.35 2.11
CA LEU A 143 -17.30 -7.34 2.16
C LEU A 143 -15.91 -7.96 2.02
N LEU A 144 -15.66 -9.10 2.69
CA LEU A 144 -14.41 -9.84 2.58
C LEU A 144 -14.12 -10.24 1.13
N ARG A 145 -15.11 -10.79 0.42
CA ARG A 145 -14.97 -11.18 -0.99
C ARG A 145 -14.59 -9.98 -1.88
N LEU A 146 -15.23 -8.83 -1.69
CA LEU A 146 -14.92 -7.62 -2.44
C LEU A 146 -13.50 -7.13 -2.16
N ARG A 147 -13.07 -7.15 -0.89
CA ARG A 147 -11.71 -6.75 -0.49
C ARG A 147 -10.65 -7.70 -1.04
N GLN A 148 -10.91 -9.00 -1.07
CA GLN A 148 -10.03 -9.99 -1.70
C GLN A 148 -9.88 -9.71 -3.20
N GLN A 149 -10.99 -9.56 -3.93
CA GLN A 149 -10.96 -9.23 -5.36
C GLN A 149 -10.19 -7.94 -5.64
N PHE A 150 -10.35 -6.91 -4.80
CA PHE A 150 -9.63 -5.65 -4.93
C PHE A 150 -8.11 -5.82 -4.75
N ARG A 151 -7.70 -6.69 -3.81
CA ARG A 151 -6.29 -7.03 -3.59
C ARG A 151 -5.72 -7.84 -4.75
N ASP A 152 -6.44 -8.87 -5.19
CA ASP A 152 -6.00 -9.80 -6.24
C ASP A 152 -5.78 -9.09 -7.57
N LEU A 153 -6.66 -8.15 -7.91
CA LEU A 153 -6.56 -7.30 -9.09
C LEU A 153 -5.55 -6.15 -8.94
N ARG A 154 -4.92 -6.00 -7.76
CA ARG A 154 -3.96 -4.94 -7.43
C ARG A 154 -4.54 -3.53 -7.64
N CYS A 155 -5.79 -3.32 -7.25
CA CYS A 155 -6.50 -2.06 -7.43
C CYS A 155 -6.10 -0.95 -6.45
N GLN A 156 -5.24 -1.25 -5.48
CA GLN A 156 -4.78 -0.38 -4.40
C GLN A 156 -3.91 0.78 -4.92
#